data_AF-A0A5A9Z3G6-F1
#
_entry.id   AF-A0A5A9Z3G6-F1
#
_cell.length_a   1.000
_cell.length_b   1.000
_cell.length_c   1.000
_cell.angle_alpha   90.00
_cell.angle_beta   90.00
_cell.angle_gamma   90.00
#
_symmetry.space_group_name_H-M   'P 1'
#
loop_
_entity.id
_entity.type
_entity.pdbx_description
1 polymer ?
#
loop_
_entity_poly.entity_id
_entity_poly.type
_entity_poly.pdbx_seq_one_letter_code
_entity_poly.pdbx_strand_id
1 'polypeptide(L)'
;MLFAISWIMAGLSLFLAVWFVARPWALQTVAGPTPQRRVLAMAWPWLQVLGRACDPFIPAAMRQYLSKQIELAGLDPIWKCRHIVALQCVSAGLAWAMCATVLYGFVQVPTGHALGFSMAMAIPCAWLPLQRVRERGRQRQAHILREFPFMLDMTVLCVEAGLNLQGALQQAALHGPDGPLRAELRHVLADVRAGVTREHALAQMAIRTDLAPVRAFVTVVEQAGRMGMNLAPLLRAQADQQRAERFLRAEKKAMEAPVKLLFPLVFCVFPGTFIIIAFPVVSRLLDAGF
;
A
#
# COMPACT_ATOMS: atom_id res chain seq x y z
N MET A 1 -13.75 -10.51 57.44
CA MET A 1 -12.48 -9.92 56.96
C MET A 1 -12.16 -10.28 55.50
N LEU A 2 -12.24 -11.55 55.08
CA LEU A 2 -11.91 -11.97 53.70
C LEU A 2 -12.79 -11.36 52.59
N PHE A 3 -14.10 -11.18 52.82
CA PHE A 3 -15.00 -10.56 51.83
C PHE A 3 -14.66 -9.09 51.53
N ALA A 4 -14.25 -8.32 52.53
CA ALA A 4 -13.89 -6.91 52.35
C ALA A 4 -12.60 -6.77 51.51
N ILE A 5 -11.63 -7.67 51.69
CA ILE A 5 -10.37 -7.69 50.94
C ILE A 5 -10.63 -8.02 49.47
N SER A 6 -11.54 -8.96 49.17
CA SER A 6 -11.91 -9.31 47.80
C SER A 6 -12.58 -8.15 47.04
N TRP A 7 -13.45 -7.39 47.71
CA TRP A 7 -14.09 -6.21 47.10
C TRP A 7 -13.11 -5.07 46.81
N ILE A 8 -12.16 -4.83 47.72
CA ILE A 8 -11.11 -3.82 47.52
C ILE A 8 -10.18 -4.23 46.37
N MET A 9 -9.79 -5.51 46.28
CA MET A 9 -8.99 -6.04 45.17
C MET A 9 -9.75 -5.96 43.83
N ALA A 10 -11.04 -6.28 43.81
CA ALA A 10 -11.88 -6.17 42.61
C ALA A 10 -12.03 -4.72 42.15
N GLY A 11 -12.25 -3.79 43.09
CA GLY A 11 -12.32 -2.35 42.80
C GLY A 11 -11.00 -1.79 42.27
N LEU A 12 -9.87 -2.20 42.85
CA LEU A 12 -8.53 -1.81 42.39
C LEU A 12 -8.23 -2.37 40.99
N SER A 13 -8.61 -3.62 40.72
CA SER A 13 -8.47 -4.26 39.40
C SER A 13 -9.30 -3.53 38.34
N LEU A 14 -10.55 -3.19 38.65
CA LEU A 14 -11.44 -2.45 37.75
C LEU A 14 -10.89 -1.04 37.49
N PHE A 15 -10.42 -0.35 38.54
CA PHE A 15 -9.83 0.99 38.41
C PHE A 15 -8.56 0.98 37.58
N LEU A 16 -7.65 0.03 37.81
CA LEU A 16 -6.45 -0.14 37.00
C LEU A 16 -6.77 -0.51 35.56
N ALA A 17 -7.78 -1.35 35.32
CA ALA A 17 -8.24 -1.70 33.98
C ALA A 17 -8.81 -0.48 33.25
N VAL A 18 -9.68 0.30 33.89
CA VAL A 18 -10.25 1.52 33.33
C VAL A 18 -9.16 2.58 33.10
N TRP A 19 -8.24 2.76 34.05
CA TRP A 19 -7.11 3.68 33.88
C TRP A 19 -6.20 3.26 32.73
N PHE A 20 -5.86 1.97 32.63
CA PHE A 20 -5.06 1.44 31.53
C PHE A 20 -5.75 1.59 30.17
N VAL A 21 -7.09 1.43 30.14
CA VAL A 21 -7.90 1.58 28.93
C VAL A 21 -8.14 3.03 28.52
N ALA A 22 -8.23 3.95 29.48
CA ALA A 22 -8.49 5.38 29.24
C ALA A 22 -7.21 6.21 29.03
N ARG A 23 -6.06 5.75 29.57
CA ARG A 23 -4.75 6.40 29.42
C ARG A 23 -4.32 6.68 27.97
N PRO A 24 -4.60 5.83 26.97
CA PRO A 24 -4.26 6.11 25.57
C PRO A 24 -5.03 7.32 25.02
N TRP A 25 -6.28 7.51 25.43
CA TRP A 25 -7.10 8.66 25.00
C TRP A 25 -6.61 9.97 25.61
N ALA A 26 -6.12 9.95 26.85
CA ALA A 26 -5.57 11.13 27.52
C ALA A 26 -4.28 11.68 26.86
N LEU A 27 -3.56 10.85 26.10
CA LEU A 27 -2.31 11.23 25.42
C LEU A 27 -2.53 11.80 24.00
N GLN A 28 -3.78 11.99 23.55
CA GLN A 28 -4.11 12.44 22.19
C GLN A 28 -3.77 13.90 21.88
N THR A 29 -3.57 14.76 22.88
CA THR A 29 -3.40 16.21 22.68
C THR A 29 -2.16 16.60 21.88
N VAL A 30 -1.24 15.67 21.58
CA VAL A 30 0.03 15.96 20.90
C VAL A 30 0.16 15.30 19.51
N ALA A 31 -0.76 14.42 19.09
CA ALA A 31 -0.47 13.46 18.02
C ALA A 31 -1.35 13.56 16.74
N GLY A 32 -1.12 14.59 15.92
CA GLY A 32 -1.34 14.61 14.46
C GLY A 32 -2.77 14.40 13.93
N PRO A 33 -2.98 14.47 12.60
CA PRO A 33 -4.28 14.27 11.97
C PRO A 33 -4.78 12.83 12.15
N THR A 34 -6.06 12.65 12.48
CA THR A 34 -6.68 11.36 12.77
C THR A 34 -7.25 10.68 11.52
N PRO A 35 -7.24 9.33 11.44
CA PRO A 35 -7.82 8.61 10.29
C PRO A 35 -9.34 8.83 10.18
N GLN A 36 -9.82 9.03 8.95
CA GLN A 36 -11.22 9.39 8.65
C GLN A 36 -12.24 8.27 8.93
N ARG A 37 -11.80 7.00 9.03
CA ARG A 37 -12.67 5.85 9.27
C ARG A 37 -12.95 5.69 10.77
N ARG A 38 -14.21 5.77 11.19
CA ARG A 38 -14.63 5.70 12.62
C ARG A 38 -13.99 4.58 13.43
N VAL A 39 -13.94 3.37 12.87
CA VAL A 39 -13.34 2.19 13.53
C VAL A 39 -11.84 2.40 13.77
N LEU A 40 -11.12 2.97 12.81
CA LEU A 40 -9.69 3.27 12.96
C LEU A 40 -9.44 4.43 13.92
N ALA A 41 -10.36 5.41 13.98
CA ALA A 41 -10.29 6.51 14.93
C ALA A 41 -10.44 6.04 16.39
N MET A 42 -11.33 5.07 16.65
CA MET A 42 -11.46 4.46 17.99
C MET A 42 -10.24 3.62 18.38
N ALA A 43 -9.63 2.91 17.43
CA ALA A 43 -8.43 2.10 17.67
C ALA A 43 -7.12 2.92 17.64
N TRP A 44 -7.16 4.17 17.18
CA TRP A 44 -5.99 5.05 17.03
C TRP A 44 -5.19 5.25 18.33
N PRO A 45 -5.79 5.48 19.51
CA PRO A 45 -5.06 5.67 20.75
C PRO A 45 -4.18 4.45 21.09
N TRP A 46 -4.76 3.26 20.93
CA TRP A 46 -4.08 2.00 21.17
C TRP A 46 -2.96 1.75 20.16
N LEU A 47 -3.19 2.06 18.88
CA LEU A 47 -2.17 1.99 17.83
C LEU A 47 -0.99 2.92 18.11
N GLN A 48 -1.20 4.07 18.75
CA GLN A 48 -0.10 4.97 19.13
C GLN A 48 0.73 4.40 20.28
N VAL A 49 0.09 3.86 21.32
CA VAL A 49 0.78 3.27 22.47
C VAL A 49 1.58 2.05 22.04
N LEU A 50 0.97 1.16 21.25
CA LEU A 50 1.65 -0.01 20.68
C LEU A 50 2.78 0.40 19.73
N GLY A 51 2.57 1.43 18.90
CA GLY A 51 3.60 1.97 18.02
C GLY A 51 4.85 2.45 18.78
N ARG A 52 4.68 3.12 19.93
CA ARG A 52 5.81 3.56 20.78
C ARG A 52 6.52 2.37 21.44
N ALA A 53 5.78 1.37 21.89
CA ALA A 53 6.36 0.16 22.47
C ALA A 53 7.17 -0.66 21.44
N CYS A 54 6.71 -0.68 20.19
CA CYS A 54 7.40 -1.37 19.10
C CYS A 54 8.57 -0.58 18.51
N ASP A 55 8.62 0.76 18.63
CA ASP A 55 9.68 1.61 18.07
C ASP A 55 11.11 1.07 18.29
N PRO A 56 11.56 0.68 19.50
CA PRO A 56 12.94 0.19 19.71
C PRO A 56 13.25 -1.12 18.98
N PHE A 57 12.24 -1.92 18.63
CA PHE A 57 12.40 -3.21 17.97
C PHE A 57 12.42 -3.12 16.44
N ILE A 58 12.21 -1.95 15.83
CA ILE A 58 12.14 -1.80 14.38
C ILE A 58 13.54 -1.56 13.79
N PRO A 59 14.10 -2.48 12.99
CA PRO A 59 15.38 -2.28 12.32
C PRO A 59 15.35 -1.07 11.38
N ALA A 60 16.48 -0.37 11.26
CA ALA A 60 16.58 0.84 10.42
C ALA A 60 16.20 0.59 8.95
N ALA A 61 16.61 -0.56 8.38
CA ALA A 61 16.25 -0.96 7.01
C ALA A 61 14.72 -1.10 6.82
N MET A 62 14.03 -1.68 7.81
CA MET A 62 12.57 -1.85 7.78
C MET A 62 11.87 -0.49 7.86
N ARG A 63 12.40 0.46 8.65
CA ARG A 63 11.86 1.83 8.74
C ARG A 63 11.91 2.54 7.39
N GLN A 64 13.05 2.48 6.70
CA GLN A 64 13.24 3.11 5.38
C GLN A 64 12.35 2.47 4.31
N TYR A 65 12.21 1.14 4.34
CA TYR A 65 11.32 0.43 3.41
C TYR A 65 9.86 0.83 3.61
N LEU A 66 9.36 0.84 4.86
CA LEU A 66 7.98 1.21 5.15
C LEU A 66 7.70 2.70 4.90
N SER A 67 8.64 3.59 5.20
CA SER A 67 8.46 5.02 4.93
C SER A 67 8.27 5.26 3.44
N LYS A 68 9.12 4.63 2.61
CA LYS A 68 8.97 4.69 1.16
C LYS A 68 7.60 4.17 0.71
N GLN A 69 7.14 3.03 1.21
CA GLN A 69 5.83 2.49 0.83
C GLN A 69 4.65 3.38 1.26
N ILE A 70 4.73 4.03 2.42
CA ILE A 70 3.73 4.99 2.91
C ILE A 70 3.66 6.22 2.01
N GLU A 71 4.83 6.75 1.64
CA GLU A 71 4.98 7.91 0.77
C GLU A 71 4.37 7.63 -0.61
N LEU A 72 4.71 6.47 -1.21
CA LEU A 72 4.12 6.02 -2.47
C LEU A 72 2.59 5.88 -2.39
N ALA A 73 2.08 5.40 -1.25
CA ALA A 73 0.64 5.26 -1.00
C ALA A 73 -0.09 6.60 -0.76
N GLY A 74 0.63 7.72 -0.62
CA GLY A 74 0.07 9.04 -0.32
C GLY A 74 -0.56 9.11 1.07
N LEU A 75 -0.04 8.35 2.04
CA LEU A 75 -0.56 8.25 3.41
C LEU A 75 0.22 9.12 4.43
N ASP A 76 1.23 9.84 3.95
CA ASP A 76 2.25 10.56 4.71
C ASP A 76 1.74 11.53 5.82
N PRO A 77 0.64 12.29 5.64
CA PRO A 77 0.23 13.23 6.70
C PRO A 77 -0.27 12.53 7.98
N ILE A 78 -0.75 11.28 7.89
CA ILE A 78 -1.45 10.59 9.00
C ILE A 78 -0.67 9.35 9.46
N TRP A 79 -0.07 8.59 8.54
CA TRP A 79 0.51 7.27 8.83
C TRP A 79 2.03 7.32 8.87
N LYS A 80 2.61 6.79 9.96
CA LYS A 80 4.06 6.62 10.15
C LYS A 80 4.40 5.14 10.20
N CYS A 81 5.67 4.78 9.99
CA CYS A 81 6.14 3.38 9.99
C CYS A 81 5.68 2.61 11.24
N ARG A 82 5.73 3.26 12.42
CA ARG A 82 5.30 2.66 13.68
C ARG A 82 3.83 2.23 13.74
N HIS A 83 2.94 2.93 13.03
CA HIS A 83 1.52 2.61 13.03
C HIS A 83 1.23 1.36 12.19
N ILE A 84 2.00 1.16 11.12
CA ILE A 84 1.91 -0.08 10.34
C ILE A 84 2.44 -1.24 11.16
N VAL A 85 3.63 -1.13 11.76
CA VAL A 85 4.20 -2.20 12.58
C VAL A 85 3.28 -2.56 13.76
N ALA A 86 2.72 -1.56 14.45
CA ALA A 86 1.73 -1.79 15.50
C ALA A 86 0.52 -2.57 14.97
N LEU A 87 0.02 -2.23 13.78
CA LEU A 87 -1.09 -2.94 13.16
C LEU A 87 -0.73 -4.38 12.78
N GLN A 88 0.52 -4.65 12.38
CA GLN A 88 1.02 -6.00 12.12
C GLN A 88 1.12 -6.84 13.39
N CYS A 89 1.60 -6.25 14.50
CA CYS A 89 1.64 -6.93 15.80
C CYS A 89 0.24 -7.24 16.32
N VAL A 90 -0.71 -6.30 16.18
CA VAL A 90 -2.11 -6.51 16.58
C VAL A 90 -2.78 -7.58 15.73
N SER A 91 -2.60 -7.57 14.40
CA SER A 91 -3.20 -8.59 13.54
C SER A 91 -2.58 -9.97 13.78
N ALA A 92 -1.27 -10.05 14.02
CA ALA A 92 -0.59 -11.29 14.38
C ALA A 92 -1.07 -11.83 15.73
N GLY A 93 -1.15 -10.98 16.75
CA GLY A 93 -1.60 -11.36 18.09
C GLY A 93 -3.05 -11.82 18.10
N LEU A 94 -3.94 -11.12 17.39
CA LEU A 94 -5.34 -11.51 17.27
C LEU A 94 -5.50 -12.83 16.52
N ALA A 95 -4.76 -13.03 15.42
CA ALA A 95 -4.78 -14.28 14.66
C ALA A 95 -4.24 -15.46 15.48
N TRP A 96 -3.15 -15.24 16.21
CA TRP A 96 -2.57 -16.24 17.11
C TRP A 96 -3.57 -16.64 18.21
N ALA A 97 -4.15 -15.66 18.92
CA ALA A 97 -5.11 -15.91 19.99
C ALA A 97 -6.36 -16.62 19.47
N MET A 98 -6.92 -16.15 18.35
CA MET A 98 -8.11 -16.77 17.74
C MET A 98 -7.83 -18.21 17.32
N CYS A 99 -6.70 -18.47 16.64
CA CYS A 99 -6.33 -19.82 16.20
C CYS A 99 -6.07 -20.75 17.40
N ALA A 100 -5.38 -20.28 18.44
CA ALA A 100 -5.14 -21.05 19.66
C ALA A 100 -6.46 -21.39 20.38
N THR A 101 -7.39 -20.45 20.50
CA THR A 101 -8.71 -20.71 21.13
C THR A 101 -9.53 -21.73 20.35
N VAL A 102 -9.50 -21.70 19.01
CA VAL A 102 -10.24 -22.67 18.18
C VAL A 102 -9.60 -24.06 18.26
N LEU A 103 -8.27 -24.16 18.12
CA LEU A 103 -7.57 -25.45 18.12
C LEU A 103 -7.61 -26.15 19.48
N TYR A 104 -7.47 -25.38 20.57
CA TYR A 104 -7.52 -25.92 21.93
C TYR A 104 -8.96 -26.17 22.39
N GLY A 105 -9.87 -25.23 22.14
CA GLY A 105 -11.24 -25.29 22.66
C GLY A 105 -12.17 -26.22 21.88
N PHE A 106 -12.04 -26.29 20.55
CA PHE A 106 -12.97 -27.05 19.71
C PHE A 106 -12.36 -28.32 19.13
N VAL A 107 -11.10 -28.28 18.66
CA VAL A 107 -10.46 -29.40 17.95
C VAL A 107 -9.69 -30.33 18.88
N GLN A 108 -9.43 -29.91 20.13
CA GLN A 108 -8.72 -30.67 21.17
C GLN A 108 -7.34 -31.20 20.73
N VAL A 109 -6.62 -30.41 19.93
CA VAL A 109 -5.28 -30.76 19.46
C VAL A 109 -4.27 -30.67 20.62
N PRO A 110 -3.27 -31.58 20.72
CA PRO A 110 -2.21 -31.48 21.73
C PRO A 110 -1.52 -30.12 21.72
N THR A 111 -1.24 -29.58 22.92
CA THR A 111 -0.81 -28.19 23.12
C THR A 111 0.39 -27.78 22.27
N GLY A 112 1.37 -28.67 22.08
CA GLY A 112 2.55 -28.40 21.25
C GLY A 112 2.21 -28.13 19.77
N HIS A 113 1.30 -28.93 19.20
CA HIS A 113 0.87 -28.76 17.81
C HIS A 113 -0.04 -27.53 17.66
N ALA A 114 -0.93 -27.29 18.63
CA ALA A 114 -1.79 -26.10 18.63
C ALA A 114 -0.99 -24.78 18.66
N LEU A 115 0.09 -24.73 19.46
CA LEU A 115 1.01 -23.59 19.50
C LEU A 115 1.78 -23.43 18.18
N GLY A 116 2.25 -24.55 17.60
CA GLY A 116 2.93 -24.53 16.30
C GLY A 116 2.05 -23.99 15.17
N PHE A 117 0.83 -24.52 15.02
CA PHE A 117 -0.11 -24.07 13.99
C PHE A 117 -0.59 -22.63 14.19
N SER A 118 -0.85 -22.21 15.43
CA SER A 118 -1.25 -20.83 15.72
C SER A 118 -0.13 -19.81 15.43
N MET A 119 1.14 -20.14 15.73
CA MET A 119 2.29 -19.32 15.30
C MET A 119 2.43 -19.28 13.79
N ALA A 120 2.27 -20.42 13.10
CA ALA A 120 2.33 -20.48 11.64
C ALA A 120 1.28 -19.57 10.98
N MET A 121 0.06 -19.48 11.56
CA MET A 121 -1.02 -18.62 11.06
C MET A 121 -0.85 -17.13 11.39
N ALA A 122 -0.09 -16.79 12.43
CA ALA A 122 0.17 -15.39 12.80
C ALA A 122 1.03 -14.66 11.76
N ILE A 123 1.98 -15.35 11.13
CA ILE A 123 2.92 -14.80 10.14
C ILE A 123 2.20 -14.19 8.92
N PRO A 124 1.33 -14.92 8.17
CA PRO A 124 0.62 -14.34 7.03
C PRO A 124 -0.33 -13.21 7.44
N CYS A 125 -0.94 -13.29 8.62
CA CYS A 125 -1.81 -12.24 9.15
C CYS A 125 -1.04 -10.94 9.49
N ALA A 126 0.23 -11.06 9.89
CA ALA A 126 1.13 -9.91 10.08
C ALA A 126 1.48 -9.22 8.76
N TRP A 127 1.39 -9.92 7.63
CA TRP A 127 1.73 -9.35 6.32
C TRP A 127 0.57 -8.61 5.65
N LEU A 128 -0.69 -8.86 6.06
CA LEU A 128 -1.88 -8.21 5.49
C LEU A 128 -1.83 -6.67 5.52
N PRO A 129 -1.42 -6.00 6.62
CA PRO A 129 -1.34 -4.53 6.64
C PRO A 129 -0.36 -3.98 5.61
N LEU A 130 0.81 -4.61 5.48
CA LEU A 130 1.83 -4.21 4.52
C LEU A 130 1.34 -4.42 3.08
N GLN A 131 0.68 -5.54 2.80
CA GLN A 131 0.09 -5.80 1.48
C GLN A 131 -0.96 -4.74 1.11
N ARG A 132 -1.81 -4.32 2.06
CA ARG A 132 -2.80 -3.26 1.80
C ARG A 132 -2.16 -1.92 1.47
N VAL A 133 -1.07 -1.55 2.14
CA VAL A 133 -0.34 -0.30 1.85
C VAL A 133 0.31 -0.37 0.47
N ARG A 134 0.97 -1.49 0.15
CA ARG A 134 1.59 -1.71 -1.16
C ARG A 134 0.55 -1.69 -2.29
N GLU A 135 -0.59 -2.33 -2.09
CA GLU A 135 -1.68 -2.34 -3.06
C GLU A 135 -2.23 -0.94 -3.29
N ARG A 136 -2.45 -0.15 -2.22
CA ARG A 136 -2.87 1.24 -2.33
C ARG A 136 -1.85 2.10 -3.10
N GLY A 137 -0.55 1.93 -2.82
CA GLY A 137 0.52 2.58 -3.57
C GLY A 137 0.48 2.24 -5.06
N ARG A 138 0.36 0.95 -5.38
CA ARG A 138 0.25 0.47 -6.77
C ARG A 138 -0.99 1.02 -7.48
N GLN A 139 -2.14 1.04 -6.81
CA GLN A 139 -3.38 1.61 -7.36
C GLN A 139 -3.24 3.11 -7.62
N ARG A 140 -2.63 3.85 -6.69
CA ARG A 140 -2.35 5.27 -6.84
C ARG A 140 -1.41 5.55 -8.02
N GLN A 141 -0.30 4.82 -8.12
CA GLN A 141 0.64 4.93 -9.24
C GLN A 141 -0.03 4.60 -10.59
N ALA A 142 -0.89 3.57 -10.62
CA ALA A 142 -1.65 3.22 -11.82
C ALA A 142 -2.63 4.33 -12.22
N HIS A 143 -3.28 4.99 -11.26
CA HIS A 143 -4.12 6.17 -11.51
C HIS A 143 -3.31 7.33 -12.07
N ILE A 144 -2.18 7.66 -11.46
CA ILE A 144 -1.29 8.74 -11.94
C ILE A 144 -0.87 8.47 -13.39
N LEU A 145 -0.45 7.24 -13.70
CA LEU A 145 -0.06 6.84 -15.05
C LEU A 145 -1.22 6.92 -16.07
N ARG A 146 -2.47 6.73 -15.61
CA ARG A 146 -3.70 6.90 -16.40
C ARG A 146 -4.06 8.38 -16.65
N GLU A 147 -3.69 9.26 -15.74
CA GLU A 147 -3.98 10.70 -15.85
C GLU A 147 -2.85 11.46 -16.57
N PHE A 148 -1.63 10.89 -16.60
CA PHE A 148 -0.42 11.57 -17.04
C PHE A 148 -0.43 12.12 -18.48
N PRO A 149 -0.84 11.39 -19.52
CA PRO A 149 -0.87 11.91 -20.89
C PRO A 149 -1.86 13.06 -21.07
N PHE A 150 -3.01 13.02 -20.38
CA PHE A 150 -3.98 14.12 -20.42
C PHE A 150 -3.38 15.41 -19.85
N MET A 151 -2.64 15.29 -18.74
CA MET A 151 -1.90 16.41 -18.16
C MET A 151 -0.85 16.97 -19.14
N LEU A 152 -0.10 16.09 -19.82
CA LEU A 152 0.87 16.52 -20.84
C LEU A 152 0.18 17.24 -21.99
N ASP A 153 -0.91 16.69 -22.53
CA ASP A 153 -1.67 17.27 -23.63
C ASP A 153 -2.20 18.67 -23.29
N MET A 154 -2.73 18.85 -22.08
CA MET A 154 -3.16 20.17 -21.59
C MET A 154 -1.99 21.14 -21.41
N THR A 155 -0.87 20.66 -20.88
CA THR A 155 0.33 21.49 -20.69
C THR A 155 0.89 21.94 -22.04
N VAL A 156 0.98 21.03 -23.01
CA VAL A 156 1.39 21.31 -24.39
C VAL A 156 0.49 22.35 -25.03
N LEU A 157 -0.83 22.14 -25.00
CA LEU A 157 -1.82 23.05 -25.56
C LEU A 157 -1.69 24.47 -24.98
N CYS A 158 -1.52 24.57 -23.65
CA CYS A 158 -1.35 25.86 -22.99
C CYS A 158 -0.04 26.56 -23.37
N VAL A 159 1.06 25.81 -23.45
CA VAL A 159 2.36 26.36 -23.87
C VAL A 159 2.31 26.84 -25.33
N GLU A 160 1.63 26.11 -26.21
CA GLU A 160 1.41 26.53 -27.59
C GLU A 160 0.52 27.77 -27.72
N ALA A 161 -0.43 27.93 -26.80
CA ALA A 161 -1.23 29.14 -26.68
C ALA A 161 -0.45 30.33 -26.07
N GLY A 162 0.84 30.16 -25.78
CA GLY A 162 1.72 31.23 -25.30
C GLY A 162 1.79 31.36 -23.77
N LEU A 163 1.21 30.43 -23.01
CA LEU A 163 1.39 30.42 -21.55
C LEU A 163 2.81 29.95 -21.20
N ASN A 164 3.38 30.54 -20.15
CA ASN A 164 4.58 29.98 -19.54
C ASN A 164 4.27 28.62 -18.90
N LEU A 165 5.30 27.79 -18.69
CA LEU A 165 5.11 26.44 -18.15
C LEU A 165 4.35 26.42 -16.81
N GLN A 166 4.61 27.38 -15.93
CA GLN A 166 3.93 27.44 -14.63
C GLN A 166 2.41 27.68 -14.80
N GLY A 167 2.03 28.59 -15.69
CA GLY A 167 0.64 28.84 -16.07
C GLY A 167 0.01 27.62 -16.76
N ALA A 168 0.75 26.94 -17.63
CA ALA A 168 0.30 25.71 -18.27
C ALA A 168 0.04 24.58 -17.25
N LEU A 169 0.94 24.37 -16.28
CA LEU A 169 0.75 23.40 -15.19
C LEU A 169 -0.43 23.80 -14.29
N GLN A 170 -0.66 25.09 -14.07
CA GLN A 170 -1.82 25.58 -13.33
C GLN A 170 -3.13 25.25 -14.06
N GLN A 171 -3.19 25.46 -15.38
CA GLN A 171 -4.35 25.08 -16.19
C GLN A 171 -4.57 23.56 -16.18
N ALA A 172 -3.50 22.76 -16.31
CA ALA A 172 -3.57 21.31 -16.21
C ALA A 172 -4.08 20.83 -14.83
N ALA A 173 -3.73 21.52 -13.74
CA ALA A 173 -4.23 21.22 -12.40
C ALA A 173 -5.69 21.67 -12.17
N LEU A 174 -6.15 22.71 -12.89
CA LEU A 174 -7.52 23.22 -12.80
C LEU A 174 -8.51 22.38 -13.61
N HIS A 175 -8.17 22.06 -14.85
CA HIS A 175 -9.02 21.33 -15.80
C HIS A 175 -8.73 19.82 -15.86
N GLY A 176 -7.73 19.35 -15.10
CA GLY A 176 -7.42 17.94 -14.94
C GLY A 176 -8.55 17.14 -14.28
N PRO A 177 -8.68 15.83 -14.60
CA PRO A 177 -9.59 14.96 -13.89
C PRO A 177 -9.24 14.90 -12.39
N ASP A 178 -10.24 14.66 -11.56
CA ASP A 178 -10.02 14.45 -10.13
C ASP A 178 -9.23 13.15 -9.92
N GLY A 179 -8.07 13.28 -9.26
CA GLY A 179 -7.17 12.15 -9.11
C GLY A 179 -5.88 12.49 -8.34
N PRO A 180 -5.07 11.46 -8.06
CA PRO A 180 -3.82 11.61 -7.33
C PRO A 180 -2.79 12.47 -8.08
N LEU A 181 -2.80 12.51 -9.42
CA LEU A 181 -1.89 13.37 -10.17
C LEU A 181 -2.26 14.85 -9.99
N ARG A 182 -3.55 15.17 -10.04
CA ARG A 182 -4.05 16.53 -9.78
C ARG A 182 -3.65 17.01 -8.39
N ALA A 183 -3.75 16.15 -7.37
CA ALA A 183 -3.32 16.47 -6.01
C ALA A 183 -1.82 16.77 -5.95
N GLU A 184 -0.98 15.95 -6.60
CA GLU A 184 0.47 16.19 -6.68
C GLU A 184 0.83 17.49 -7.41
N LEU A 185 0.17 17.80 -8.53
CA LEU A 185 0.36 19.09 -9.22
C LEU A 185 -0.01 20.28 -8.34
N ARG A 186 -1.11 20.16 -7.58
CA ARG A 186 -1.51 21.20 -6.62
C ARG A 186 -0.48 21.36 -5.51
N HIS A 187 0.14 20.27 -5.04
CA HIS A 187 1.26 20.33 -4.11
C HIS A 187 2.45 21.06 -4.72
N VAL A 188 2.88 20.70 -5.95
CA VAL A 188 3.96 21.41 -6.66
C VAL A 188 3.67 22.91 -6.80
N LEU A 189 2.46 23.27 -7.22
CA LEU A 189 2.06 24.68 -7.37
C LEU A 189 1.98 25.41 -6.02
N ALA A 190 1.67 24.71 -4.92
CA ALA A 190 1.72 25.28 -3.58
C ALA A 190 3.17 25.52 -3.13
N ASP A 191 4.08 24.56 -3.35
CA ASP A 191 5.50 24.68 -3.01
C ASP A 191 6.15 25.85 -3.78
N VAL A 192 5.84 25.98 -5.07
CA VAL A 192 6.33 27.11 -5.88
C VAL A 192 5.80 28.45 -5.38
N ARG A 193 4.52 28.53 -4.98
CA ARG A 193 3.96 29.74 -4.36
C ARG A 193 4.57 30.05 -2.99
N ALA A 194 5.04 29.04 -2.28
CA ALA A 194 5.76 29.18 -1.02
C ALA A 194 7.24 29.55 -1.20
N GLY A 195 7.71 29.73 -2.43
CA GLY A 195 9.08 30.17 -2.74
C GLY A 195 10.07 29.06 -3.05
N VAL A 196 9.63 27.79 -3.13
CA VAL A 196 10.47 26.68 -3.59
C VAL A 196 10.71 26.82 -5.10
N THR A 197 11.93 26.53 -5.56
CA THR A 197 12.21 26.54 -7.01
C THR A 197 11.37 25.48 -7.72
N ARG A 198 10.86 25.83 -8.90
CA ARG A 198 10.00 24.94 -9.70
C ARG A 198 10.67 23.61 -10.00
N GLU A 199 11.96 23.64 -10.34
CA GLU A 199 12.77 22.47 -10.62
C GLU A 199 12.78 21.54 -9.39
N HIS A 200 13.04 22.10 -8.20
CA HIS A 200 13.02 21.31 -6.97
C HIS A 200 11.63 20.75 -6.65
N ALA A 201 10.57 21.54 -6.80
CA ALA A 201 9.20 21.09 -6.53
C ALA A 201 8.77 19.94 -7.48
N LEU A 202 9.12 20.03 -8.76
CA LEU A 202 8.88 18.96 -9.74
C LEU A 202 9.73 17.71 -9.44
N ALA A 203 11.00 17.88 -9.06
CA ALA A 203 11.86 16.77 -8.65
C ALA A 203 11.30 16.03 -7.43
N GLN A 204 10.79 16.75 -6.43
CA GLN A 204 10.13 16.16 -5.26
C GLN A 204 8.87 15.38 -5.66
N MET A 205 8.06 15.90 -6.60
CA MET A 205 6.92 15.15 -7.15
C MET A 205 7.36 13.86 -7.84
N ALA A 206 8.45 13.88 -8.61
CA ALA A 206 8.97 12.70 -9.29
C ALA A 206 9.48 11.63 -8.30
N ILE A 207 10.04 12.05 -7.16
CA ILE A 207 10.45 11.16 -6.06
C ILE A 207 9.20 10.55 -5.39
N ARG A 208 8.22 11.36 -4.99
CA ARG A 208 7.00 10.90 -4.30
C ARG A 208 6.13 9.96 -5.14
N THR A 209 6.10 10.17 -6.45
CA THR A 209 5.31 9.33 -7.37
C THR A 209 6.05 8.05 -7.78
N ASP A 210 7.39 8.06 -7.78
CA ASP A 210 8.30 6.98 -8.19
C ASP A 210 7.92 6.33 -9.55
N LEU A 211 7.51 7.16 -10.51
CA LEU A 211 7.15 6.74 -11.86
C LEU A 211 8.21 7.20 -12.87
N ALA A 212 8.71 6.26 -13.68
CA ALA A 212 9.70 6.55 -14.72
C ALA A 212 9.23 7.61 -15.74
N PRO A 213 7.97 7.59 -16.23
CA PRO A 213 7.45 8.64 -17.11
C PRO A 213 7.46 10.04 -16.51
N VAL A 214 7.15 10.14 -15.20
CA VAL A 214 7.11 11.42 -14.48
C VAL A 214 8.53 11.95 -14.31
N ARG A 215 9.48 11.10 -13.90
CA ARG A 215 10.91 11.46 -13.83
C ARG A 215 11.43 11.97 -15.16
N ALA A 216 11.19 11.24 -16.25
CA ALA A 216 11.63 11.63 -17.58
C ALA A 216 11.09 13.00 -17.99
N PHE A 217 9.79 13.26 -17.75
CA PHE A 217 9.19 14.57 -18.00
C PHE A 217 9.85 15.69 -17.18
N VAL A 218 10.07 15.48 -15.88
CA VAL A 218 10.73 16.49 -15.02
C VAL A 218 12.13 16.80 -15.54
N THR A 219 12.91 15.79 -15.89
CA THR A 219 14.25 15.97 -16.48
C THR A 219 14.22 16.79 -17.76
N VAL A 220 13.28 16.49 -18.68
CA VAL A 220 13.12 17.22 -19.94
C VAL A 220 12.74 18.69 -19.68
N VAL A 221 11.82 18.93 -18.75
CA VAL A 221 11.37 20.26 -18.36
C VAL A 221 12.52 21.08 -17.74
N GLU A 222 13.28 20.48 -16.81
CA GLU A 222 14.43 21.14 -16.19
C GLU A 222 15.50 21.50 -17.22
N GLN A 223 15.81 20.57 -18.13
CA GLN A 223 16.82 20.78 -19.17
C GLN A 223 16.41 21.89 -20.15
N ALA A 224 15.16 21.87 -20.62
CA ALA A 224 14.68 22.87 -21.56
C ALA A 224 14.53 24.26 -20.91
N GLY A 225 14.19 24.32 -19.61
CA GLY A 225 14.21 25.56 -18.84
C GLY A 225 15.60 26.19 -18.71
N ARG A 226 16.66 25.38 -18.57
CA ARG A 226 18.05 25.87 -18.52
C ARG A 226 18.59 26.32 -19.87
N MET A 227 18.18 25.66 -20.95
CA MET A 227 18.69 25.91 -22.30
C MET A 227 17.84 26.91 -23.11
N GLY A 228 16.73 27.41 -22.55
CA GLY A 228 15.81 28.34 -23.23
C GLY A 228 15.14 27.73 -24.47
N MET A 229 15.08 26.39 -24.56
CA MET A 229 14.55 25.68 -25.72
C MET A 229 13.01 25.72 -25.73
N ASN A 230 12.43 25.68 -26.93
CA ASN A 230 10.98 25.59 -27.09
C ASN A 230 10.46 24.27 -26.47
N LEU A 231 9.63 24.39 -25.43
CA LEU A 231 9.12 23.26 -24.65
C LEU A 231 8.09 22.42 -25.41
N ALA A 232 7.34 23.04 -26.33
CA ALA A 232 6.23 22.41 -27.04
C ALA A 232 6.62 21.14 -27.82
N PRO A 233 7.67 21.13 -28.68
CA PRO A 233 8.06 19.91 -29.40
C PRO A 233 8.54 18.79 -28.47
N LEU A 234 9.24 19.12 -27.38
CA LEU A 234 9.73 18.14 -26.40
C LEU A 234 8.57 17.48 -25.64
N LEU A 235 7.60 18.29 -25.20
CA LEU A 235 6.42 17.78 -24.50
C LEU A 235 5.50 16.97 -25.43
N ARG A 236 5.35 17.34 -26.71
CA ARG A 236 4.63 16.54 -27.72
C ARG A 236 5.28 15.18 -27.93
N ALA A 237 6.60 15.14 -28.14
CA ALA A 237 7.34 13.89 -28.29
C ALA A 237 7.18 12.98 -27.05
N GLN A 238 7.22 13.56 -25.85
CA GLN A 238 6.98 12.83 -24.60
C GLN A 238 5.53 12.30 -24.50
N ALA A 239 4.54 13.08 -24.94
CA ALA A 239 3.14 12.66 -24.95
C ALA A 239 2.92 11.48 -25.92
N ASP A 240 3.48 11.55 -27.12
CA ASP A 240 3.38 10.48 -28.10
C ASP A 240 4.11 9.20 -27.65
N GLN A 241 5.29 9.34 -27.03
CA GLN A 241 5.98 8.21 -26.41
C GLN A 241 5.12 7.55 -25.33
N GLN A 242 4.43 8.33 -24.48
CA GLN A 242 3.54 7.78 -23.45
C GLN A 242 2.30 7.10 -24.05
N ARG A 243 1.75 7.59 -25.16
CA ARG A 243 0.65 6.94 -25.89
C ARG A 243 1.11 5.60 -26.48
N ALA A 244 2.28 5.57 -27.13
CA ALA A 244 2.88 4.36 -27.66
C ALA A 244 3.16 3.32 -26.55
N GLU A 245 3.71 3.76 -25.40
CA GLU A 245 3.99 2.88 -24.27
C GLU A 245 2.70 2.31 -23.65
N ARG A 246 1.61 3.08 -23.64
CA ARG A 246 0.28 2.56 -23.24
C ARG A 246 -0.21 1.46 -24.17
N PHE A 247 -0.04 1.63 -25.48
CA PHE A 247 -0.43 0.63 -26.46
C PHE A 247 0.36 -0.68 -26.26
N LEU A 248 1.68 -0.58 -26.14
CA LEU A 248 2.56 -1.73 -25.87
C LEU A 248 2.24 -2.43 -24.54
N ARG A 249 1.88 -1.68 -23.49
CA ARG A 249 1.46 -2.27 -22.21
C ARG A 249 0.12 -3.00 -22.31
N ALA A 250 -0.80 -2.51 -23.15
CA ALA A 250 -2.06 -3.19 -23.42
C ALA A 250 -1.83 -4.48 -24.21
N GLU A 251 -0.98 -4.42 -25.24
CA GLU A 251 -0.57 -5.57 -26.04
C GLU A 251 0.15 -6.62 -25.20
N LYS A 252 1.09 -6.22 -24.35
CA LYS A 252 1.76 -7.13 -23.41
C LYS A 252 0.77 -7.84 -22.49
N LYS A 253 -0.23 -7.12 -21.95
CA LYS A 253 -1.28 -7.74 -21.12
C LYS A 253 -2.16 -8.71 -21.91
N ALA A 254 -2.42 -8.43 -23.19
CA ALA A 254 -3.11 -9.36 -24.08
C ALA A 254 -2.28 -10.63 -24.31
N MET A 255 -0.96 -10.50 -24.51
CA MET A 255 -0.04 -11.63 -24.70
C MET A 255 0.18 -12.46 -23.43
N GLU A 256 -0.03 -11.89 -22.24
CA GLU A 256 -0.01 -12.63 -20.97
C GLU A 256 -1.29 -13.46 -20.71
N ALA A 257 -2.40 -13.18 -21.41
CA ALA A 257 -3.67 -13.88 -21.21
C ALA A 257 -3.62 -15.38 -21.61
N PRO A 258 -3.04 -15.77 -22.77
CA PRO A 258 -2.86 -17.18 -23.14
C PRO A 258 -2.06 -18.00 -22.11
N VAL A 259 -1.00 -17.41 -21.54
CA VAL A 259 -0.16 -18.09 -20.55
C VAL A 259 -0.93 -18.39 -19.26
N LYS A 260 -1.87 -17.51 -18.87
CA LYS A 260 -2.74 -17.75 -17.70
C LYS A 260 -3.79 -18.82 -17.95
N LEU A 261 -4.19 -19.06 -19.20
CA LEU A 261 -5.12 -20.15 -19.57
C LEU A 261 -4.46 -21.52 -19.54
N LEU A 262 -3.13 -21.60 -19.70
CA LEU A 262 -2.38 -22.86 -19.54
C LEU A 262 -2.45 -23.40 -18.10
N PHE A 263 -2.53 -22.54 -17.08
CA PHE A 263 -2.52 -22.99 -15.69
C PHE A 263 -3.73 -23.87 -15.33
N PRO A 264 -5.00 -23.46 -15.56
CA PRO A 264 -6.16 -24.36 -15.40
C PRO A 264 -6.09 -25.59 -16.31
N LEU A 265 -5.56 -25.45 -17.52
CA LEU A 265 -5.45 -26.56 -18.46
C LEU A 265 -4.52 -27.66 -17.90
N VAL A 266 -3.35 -27.30 -17.40
CA VAL A 266 -2.43 -28.26 -16.77
C VAL A 266 -3.01 -28.80 -15.46
N PHE A 267 -3.59 -27.95 -14.60
CA PHE A 267 -4.08 -28.41 -13.30
C PHE A 267 -5.40 -29.19 -13.34
N CYS A 268 -6.23 -29.05 -14.38
CA CYS A 268 -7.49 -29.79 -14.50
C CYS A 268 -7.39 -30.96 -15.49
N VAL A 269 -6.76 -30.77 -16.65
CA VAL A 269 -6.71 -31.81 -17.69
C VAL A 269 -5.69 -32.88 -17.32
N PHE A 270 -4.49 -32.49 -16.90
CA PHE A 270 -3.39 -33.43 -16.62
C PHE A 270 -3.73 -34.46 -15.53
N PRO A 271 -4.27 -34.09 -14.35
CA PRO A 271 -4.73 -35.08 -13.37
C PRO A 271 -5.92 -35.91 -13.87
N GLY A 272 -6.82 -35.31 -14.65
CA GLY A 272 -7.94 -36.05 -15.28
C GLY A 272 -7.44 -37.16 -16.21
N THR A 273 -6.49 -36.85 -17.10
CA THR A 273 -5.89 -37.82 -18.01
C THR A 273 -5.10 -38.89 -17.25
N PHE A 274 -4.37 -38.52 -16.19
CA PHE A 274 -3.65 -39.47 -15.35
C PHE A 274 -4.58 -40.47 -14.67
N ILE A 275 -5.72 -40.02 -14.13
CA ILE A 275 -6.71 -40.91 -13.50
C ILE A 275 -7.26 -41.91 -14.53
N ILE A 276 -7.59 -41.46 -15.74
CA ILE A 276 -8.15 -42.32 -16.80
C ILE A 276 -7.13 -43.37 -17.25
N ILE A 277 -5.87 -43.00 -17.42
CA ILE A 277 -4.80 -43.93 -17.86
C ILE A 277 -4.39 -44.88 -16.72
N ALA A 278 -4.30 -44.38 -15.48
CA ALA A 278 -3.91 -45.18 -14.33
C ALA A 278 -4.99 -46.21 -13.95
N PHE A 279 -6.28 -45.90 -14.15
CA PHE A 279 -7.40 -46.78 -13.79
C PHE A 279 -7.27 -48.22 -14.33
N PRO A 280 -7.10 -48.48 -15.64
CA PRO A 280 -6.95 -49.84 -16.16
C PRO A 280 -5.63 -50.51 -15.75
N VAL A 281 -4.57 -49.73 -15.52
CA VAL A 281 -3.27 -50.27 -15.07
C VAL A 281 -3.38 -50.76 -13.63
N VAL A 282 -4.01 -49.98 -12.77
CA VAL A 282 -4.29 -50.34 -11.38
C VAL A 282 -5.30 -51.49 -11.32
N SER A 283 -6.37 -51.48 -12.14
CA SER A 283 -7.34 -52.57 -12.16
C SER A 283 -6.68 -53.88 -12.58
N ARG A 284 -5.84 -53.86 -13.63
CA ARG A 284 -5.11 -55.05 -14.05
C ARG A 284 -4.08 -55.51 -13.03
N LEU A 285 -3.45 -54.62 -12.27
CA LEU A 285 -2.52 -54.99 -11.20
C LEU A 285 -3.27 -55.61 -10.00
N LEU A 286 -4.45 -55.10 -9.67
CA LEU A 286 -5.32 -55.69 -8.64
C LEU A 286 -5.86 -57.06 -9.09
N ASP A 287 -6.23 -57.21 -10.36
CA ASP A 287 -6.69 -58.47 -10.94
C ASP A 287 -5.54 -59.48 -11.15
N ALA A 288 -4.31 -59.01 -11.41
CA ALA A 288 -3.13 -59.85 -11.66
C ALA A 288 -2.41 -60.30 -10.38
N GLY A 289 -2.93 -59.97 -9.19
CA GLY A 289 -2.49 -60.53 -7.93
C GLY A 289 -1.46 -59.66 -7.20
N PHE A 290 -1.96 -58.97 -6.18
CA PHE A 290 -1.70 -59.49 -4.82
C PHE A 290 -2.78 -60.54 -4.49
#